data_AF-A0A920PIA4-F1
#
_entry.id   AF-A0A920PIA4-F1
#
_cell.length_a   1.000
_cell.length_b   1.000
_cell.length_c   1.000
_cell.angle_alpha   90.00
_cell.angle_beta   90.00
_cell.angle_gamma   90.00
#
_symmetry.space_group_name_H-M   'P 1'
#
loop_
_entity.id
_entity.type
_entity.pdbx_description
1 polymer ?
#
loop_
_entity_poly.entity_id
_entity_poly.type
_entity_poly.pdbx_seq_one_letter_code
_entity_poly.pdbx_strand_id
1 'polypeptide(L)'
;MVKTNIARTAPIALRKAFDWFGHLIAKTVEEGAATQVYVATNPALKGVSGAYFEDCNAVTVGGDNYIFDKPMAEQLWSTSEQMAQGYLIEWE
;
A
#
# COMPACT_ATOMS: atom_id res chain seq x y z
N MET A 1 12.23 -1.12 -3.45
CA MET A 1 11.70 -1.53 -2.13
C MET A 1 12.39 -0.72 -1.04
N VAL A 2 11.69 -0.22 -0.02
CA VAL A 2 12.30 0.54 1.09
C VAL A 2 12.76 -0.42 2.19
N LYS A 3 13.84 -0.12 2.90
CA LYS A 3 14.25 -0.89 4.09
C LYS A 3 13.28 -0.68 5.24
N THR A 4 12.25 -1.52 5.33
CA THR A 4 11.32 -1.58 6.46
C THR A 4 11.42 -2.93 7.18
N ASN A 5 10.80 -3.04 8.35
CA ASN A 5 10.75 -4.29 9.11
C ASN A 5 9.69 -5.30 8.58
N ILE A 6 9.27 -5.18 7.31
CA ILE A 6 8.26 -6.05 6.72
C ILE A 6 8.77 -7.48 6.54
N ALA A 7 10.07 -7.65 6.23
CA ALA A 7 10.70 -8.95 6.02
C ALA A 7 11.13 -9.65 7.34
N ARG A 8 10.64 -9.21 8.51
CA ARG A 8 11.09 -9.72 9.82
C ARG A 8 10.87 -11.21 10.03
N THR A 9 9.80 -11.75 9.44
CA THR A 9 9.40 -13.17 9.50
C THR A 9 9.91 -13.99 8.32
N ALA A 10 10.63 -13.37 7.37
CA ALA A 10 11.22 -14.08 6.26
C ALA A 10 12.28 -15.08 6.76
N PRO A 11 12.55 -16.18 6.04
CA PRO A 11 13.62 -17.10 6.37
C PRO A 11 14.93 -16.36 6.64
N ILE A 12 15.68 -16.80 7.66
CA ILE A 12 16.88 -16.10 8.15
C ILE A 12 17.89 -15.81 7.03
N ALA A 13 18.03 -16.73 6.07
CA ALA A 13 18.89 -16.54 4.91
C ALA A 13 18.48 -15.32 4.06
N LEU A 14 17.18 -15.17 3.78
CA LEU A 14 16.65 -14.05 3.00
C LEU A 14 16.77 -12.73 3.77
N ARG A 15 16.50 -12.74 5.08
CA ARG A 15 16.68 -11.56 5.93
C ARG A 15 18.13 -11.08 5.94
N LYS A 16 19.08 -11.99 6.16
CA LYS A 16 20.52 -11.66 6.15
C LYS A 16 20.99 -11.15 4.78
N ALA A 17 20.51 -11.75 3.70
CA ALA A 17 20.80 -11.25 2.35
C ALA A 17 20.26 -9.83 2.15
N PHE A 18 19.04 -9.55 2.61
CA PHE A 18 18.44 -8.23 2.52
C PHE A 18 19.15 -7.19 3.40
N ASP A 19 19.65 -7.58 4.57
CA ASP A 19 20.41 -6.69 5.46
C ASP A 19 21.74 -6.28 4.81
N TRP A 20 22.49 -7.25 4.28
CA TRP A 20 23.79 -7.04 3.64
C TRP A 20 23.71 -6.33 2.29
N PHE A 21 22.79 -6.73 1.42
CA PHE A 21 22.72 -6.21 0.06
C PHE A 21 21.65 -5.13 -0.12
N GLY A 22 20.74 -4.98 0.84
CA GLY A 22 19.63 -4.04 0.70
C GLY A 22 20.07 -2.59 0.55
N HIS A 23 21.25 -2.18 1.04
CA HIS A 23 21.70 -0.79 0.86
C HIS A 23 22.04 -0.47 -0.61
N LEU A 24 22.27 -1.48 -1.44
CA LEU A 24 22.58 -1.32 -2.87
C LEU A 24 21.33 -1.31 -3.75
N ILE A 25 20.21 -1.85 -3.27
CA ILE A 25 18.99 -2.07 -4.05
C ILE A 25 17.73 -1.44 -3.45
N ALA A 26 17.81 -0.95 -2.21
CA ALA A 26 16.68 -0.33 -1.55
C ALA A 26 16.55 1.14 -1.94
N LYS A 27 15.29 1.55 -2.12
CA LYS A 27 14.89 2.96 -2.24
C LYS A 27 15.23 3.68 -0.92
N THR A 28 15.57 4.97 -1.00
CA THR A 28 15.66 5.83 0.18
C THR A 28 14.28 6.01 0.83
N VAL A 29 14.22 6.65 2.00
CA VAL A 29 12.93 6.93 2.67
C VAL A 29 12.09 7.88 1.82
N GLU A 30 12.73 8.89 1.23
CA GLU A 30 12.09 9.89 0.37
C GLU A 30 11.53 9.25 -0.90
N GLU A 31 12.32 8.41 -1.58
CA GLU A 31 11.87 7.64 -2.75
C GLU A 31 10.75 6.67 -2.39
N GLY A 32 10.78 6.11 -1.18
CA GLY A 32 9.74 5.26 -0.63
C GLY A 32 8.40 5.95 -0.39
N ALA A 33 8.46 7.17 0.12
CA ALA A 33 7.28 7.98 0.43
C ALA A 33 6.74 8.74 -0.79
N ALA A 34 7.52 8.84 -1.87
CA ALA A 34 7.26 9.71 -3.01
C ALA A 34 5.83 9.57 -3.57
N THR A 35 5.35 8.35 -3.82
CA THR A 35 4.00 8.14 -4.37
C THR A 35 2.90 8.59 -3.40
N GLN A 36 3.05 8.32 -2.10
CA GLN A 36 2.07 8.74 -1.10
C GLN A 36 2.01 10.27 -0.99
N VAL A 37 3.17 10.92 -0.92
CA VAL A 37 3.26 12.39 -0.88
C VAL A 37 2.67 12.99 -2.16
N TYR A 38 3.04 12.48 -3.33
CA TYR A 38 2.52 12.93 -4.62
C TYR A 38 0.99 12.83 -4.68
N VAL A 39 0.40 11.68 -4.32
CA VAL A 39 -1.06 11.48 -4.34
C VAL A 39 -1.78 12.36 -3.32
N ALA A 40 -1.18 12.57 -2.14
CA ALA A 40 -1.79 13.38 -1.09
C ALA A 40 -1.74 14.89 -1.36
N THR A 41 -0.70 15.39 -2.04
CA THR A 41 -0.44 16.84 -2.08
C THR A 41 -0.45 17.48 -3.47
N ASN A 42 -0.35 16.71 -4.56
CA ASN A 42 -0.20 17.32 -5.89
C ASN A 42 -1.53 17.95 -6.39
N PRO A 43 -1.58 19.26 -6.69
CA PRO A 43 -2.80 19.91 -7.18
C PRO A 43 -3.39 19.31 -8.45
N ALA A 44 -2.56 18.67 -9.29
CA ALA A 44 -3.00 17.99 -10.51
C ALA A 44 -3.95 16.82 -10.23
N LEU A 45 -3.96 16.29 -9.01
CA LEU A 45 -4.81 15.17 -8.59
C LEU A 45 -6.09 15.61 -7.87
N LYS A 46 -6.36 16.91 -7.79
CA LYS A 46 -7.59 17.42 -7.19
C LYS A 46 -8.82 16.82 -7.87
N GLY A 47 -9.64 16.10 -7.10
CA GLY A 47 -10.86 15.46 -7.58
C GLY A 47 -10.65 14.10 -8.26
N VAL A 48 -9.42 13.60 -8.35
CA VAL A 48 -9.14 12.23 -8.82
C VAL A 48 -9.47 11.25 -7.71
N SER A 49 -10.25 10.21 -8.02
CA SER A 49 -10.62 9.14 -7.10
C SER A 49 -10.66 7.78 -7.82
N GLY A 50 -10.45 6.69 -7.08
CA GLY A 50 -10.54 5.31 -7.59
C GLY A 50 -9.35 4.83 -8.44
N ALA A 51 -8.33 5.65 -8.67
CA ALA A 51 -7.14 5.26 -9.41
C ALA A 51 -6.08 4.61 -8.50
N TYR A 52 -5.37 3.59 -9.01
CA TYR A 52 -4.22 2.98 -8.36
C TYR A 52 -2.93 3.60 -8.90
N PHE A 53 -1.99 3.94 -8.01
CA PHE A 53 -0.74 4.59 -8.37
C PHE A 53 0.48 3.72 -8.02
N GLU A 54 1.42 3.63 -8.96
CA GLU A 54 2.73 3.02 -8.78
C GLU A 54 3.80 4.00 -9.27
N ASP A 55 4.84 4.24 -8.46
CA ASP A 55 5.94 5.15 -8.77
C ASP A 55 5.45 6.51 -9.32
N CYS A 56 4.46 7.11 -8.63
CA CYS A 56 3.81 8.38 -8.96
C CYS A 56 3.01 8.40 -10.28
N ASN A 57 2.73 7.26 -10.90
CA ASN A 57 1.94 7.15 -12.13
C ASN A 57 0.64 6.41 -11.88
N ALA A 58 -0.46 6.87 -12.47
CA ALA A 58 -1.70 6.11 -12.49
C ALA A 58 -1.52 4.89 -13.40
N VAL A 59 -1.84 3.70 -12.90
CA VAL A 59 -1.63 2.43 -13.62
C VAL A 59 -2.89 1.58 -13.59
N THR A 60 -3.05 0.76 -14.62
CA THR A 60 -4.04 -0.33 -14.63
C THR A 60 -3.37 -1.59 -14.13
N VAL A 61 -3.89 -2.16 -13.04
CA VAL A 61 -3.40 -3.43 -12.52
C VAL A 61 -3.95 -4.58 -13.37
N GLY A 62 -3.06 -5.25 -14.11
CA GLY A 62 -3.40 -6.40 -14.93
C GLY A 62 -3.34 -7.74 -14.18
N GLY A 63 -3.63 -8.83 -14.89
CA GLY A 63 -3.58 -10.20 -14.38
C GLY A 63 -4.79 -10.60 -13.52
N ASP A 64 -4.77 -11.85 -13.03
CA ASP A 64 -5.83 -12.37 -12.15
C ASP A 64 -5.69 -11.74 -10.76
N ASN A 65 -6.65 -10.89 -10.40
CA ASN A 65 -6.68 -10.20 -9.13
C ASN A 65 -8.13 -9.83 -8.74
N TYR A 66 -8.31 -9.39 -7.50
CA TYR A 66 -9.62 -9.01 -6.94
C TYR A 66 -9.83 -7.49 -6.84
N ILE A 67 -8.97 -6.67 -7.44
CA ILE A 67 -8.97 -5.20 -7.24
C ILE A 67 -10.28 -4.54 -7.72
N PHE A 68 -10.97 -5.19 -8.67
CA PHE A 68 -12.24 -4.73 -9.22
C PHE A 68 -13.44 -5.62 -8.80
N ASP A 69 -13.26 -6.56 -7.86
CA ASP A 69 -14.34 -7.39 -7.33
C ASP A 69 -15.15 -6.61 -6.28
N LYS A 70 -16.16 -5.89 -6.76
CA LYS A 70 -17.02 -5.05 -5.92
C LYS A 70 -17.81 -5.86 -4.87
N PRO A 71 -18.46 -7.00 -5.20
CA PRO A 71 -19.13 -7.83 -4.20
C PRO A 71 -18.19 -8.28 -3.06
N MET A 72 -16.96 -8.68 -3.40
CA MET A 72 -15.96 -9.05 -2.39
C MET A 72 -15.56 -7.87 -1.52
N ALA A 73 -15.39 -6.68 -2.11
CA ALA A 73 -15.07 -5.46 -1.36
C ALA A 73 -16.18 -5.07 -0.37
N GLU A 74 -17.45 -5.17 -0.77
CA GLU A 74 -18.60 -4.92 0.11
C GLU A 74 -18.67 -5.93 1.27
N GLN A 75 -18.41 -7.21 1.00
CA GLN A 75 -18.35 -8.24 2.03
C GLN A 75 -17.19 -7.99 3.01
N LEU A 76 -16.02 -7.61 2.50
CA LEU A 76 -14.85 -7.28 3.31
C LEU A 76 -15.14 -6.09 4.23
N TRP A 77 -15.80 -5.06 3.71
CA TRP A 77 -16.18 -3.88 4.48
C TRP A 77 -17.11 -4.25 5.64
N SER A 78 -18.23 -4.93 5.35
CA SER A 78 -19.20 -5.33 6.37
C SER A 78 -18.59 -6.22 7.45
N THR A 79 -17.72 -7.16 7.05
CA THR A 79 -17.02 -8.04 8.00
C THR A 79 -16.08 -7.24 8.89
N SER A 80 -15.35 -6.26 8.32
CA SER A 80 -14.42 -5.42 9.07
C SER A 80 -15.13 -4.53 10.08
N GLU A 81 -16.28 -3.95 9.71
CA GLU A 81 -17.13 -3.18 10.63
C GLU A 81 -17.61 -4.04 11.80
N GLN A 82 -18.10 -5.26 11.54
CA GLN A 82 -18.52 -6.19 12.58
C GLN A 82 -17.37 -6.52 13.55
N MET A 83 -16.16 -6.76 13.02
CA MET A 83 -14.96 -7.02 13.84
C MET A 83 -14.56 -5.79 14.68
N ALA A 84 -14.80 -4.59 14.16
CA ALA A 84 -14.40 -3.33 14.78
C ALA A 84 -15.52 -2.64 15.59
N GLN A 85 -16.72 -3.21 15.70
CA GLN A 85 -17.94 -2.56 16.20
C GLN A 85 -17.77 -1.77 17.52
N GLY A 86 -16.95 -2.24 18.45
CA GLY A 86 -16.67 -1.56 19.73
C GLY A 86 -15.66 -0.41 19.68
N TYR A 87 -15.08 -0.15 18.50
CA TYR A 87 -14.05 0.86 18.24
C TYR A 87 -14.44 1.81 17.10
N LEU A 88 -15.62 1.64 16.50
CA LEU A 88 -16.12 2.55 15.48
C LEU A 88 -16.48 3.88 16.13
N ILE A 89 -15.94 4.97 15.57
CA ILE A 89 -16.31 6.34 15.91
C ILE A 89 -17.21 6.88 14.80
N GLU A 90 -18.23 7.64 15.19
CA GLU A 90 -19.04 8.39 14.22
C GLU A 90 -18.18 9.52 13.64
N TRP A 91 -18.18 9.63 12.31
CA TRP A 91 -17.53 10.75 11.63
C TRP A 91 -18.57 11.88 11.51
N GLU A 92 -18.30 13.03 12.12
CA GLU A 92 -19.08 14.27 11.96
C GLU A 92 -18.89 14.93 10.59
#